data_AF-A0A511ZM46-F1
#
_entry.id   AF-A0A511ZM46-F1
#
_cell.length_a   1.000
_cell.length_b   1.000
_cell.length_c   1.000
_cell.angle_alpha   90.00
_cell.angle_beta   90.00
_cell.angle_gamma   90.00
#
_symmetry.space_group_name_H-M   'P 1'
#
loop_
_entity.id
_entity.type
_entity.pdbx_description
1 polymer ?
#
loop_
_entity_poly.entity_id
_entity_poly.type
_entity_poly.pdbx_seq_one_letter_code
_entity_poly.pdbx_strand_id
1 'polypeptide(L)'
;MSEEKLMMKALSMDIITAKMFTELHLSITEAYGEDEGRKLVHKGLEAFGLRDAETMAKKATAEGQNHAFYEYLPQVVEGEEKYADLTTFARFSKMFAQISKQVVDKYEEEGEDVIRRAVERYGRKRGEGIAQRARSNGLENNSDNYLKNYDMARSELFEVDTVYKENEVEQTFTYCPFGQQWADDDMGKYGILYCQVIDPSVAKGYNENFEVVHDQYVLREGQCHFQFQMKK
;
A
#
# COMPACT_ATOMS: atom_id res chain seq x y z
N MET A 1 30.42 18.60 16.10
CA MET A 1 29.62 17.43 16.54
C MET A 1 29.13 16.78 15.26
N SER A 2 29.56 15.56 14.93
CA SER A 2 29.01 14.86 13.78
C SER A 2 27.54 14.60 14.07
N GLU A 3 26.64 15.16 13.26
CA GLU A 3 25.22 14.81 13.34
C GLU A 3 25.11 13.29 13.15
N GLU A 4 24.66 12.62 14.20
CA GLU A 4 24.39 11.20 14.17
C GLU A 4 23.17 10.99 13.28
N LYS A 5 23.42 10.70 12.00
CA LYS A 5 22.35 10.47 11.02
C LYS A 5 21.60 9.21 11.43
N LEU A 6 20.37 9.37 11.93
CA LEU A 6 19.47 8.26 12.26
C LEU A 6 19.19 7.45 10.99
N MET A 7 19.80 6.26 10.87
CA MET A 7 19.41 5.32 9.82
C MET A 7 18.05 4.72 10.15
N MET A 8 16.99 5.36 9.66
CA MET A 8 15.63 4.86 9.79
C MET A 8 15.40 3.67 8.86
N LYS A 9 15.17 2.50 9.44
CA LYS A 9 14.86 1.29 8.65
C LYS A 9 13.58 1.49 7.83
N ALA A 10 13.57 0.94 6.62
CA ALA A 10 12.35 0.79 5.87
C ALA A 10 11.33 -0.05 6.66
N LEU A 11 10.04 0.24 6.48
CA LEU A 11 8.97 -0.59 7.00
C LEU A 11 8.96 -1.93 6.28
N SER A 12 8.70 -3.01 7.02
CA SER A 12 8.45 -4.31 6.40
C SER A 12 7.14 -4.28 5.62
N MET A 13 7.01 -5.21 4.67
CA MET A 13 5.74 -5.39 3.98
C MET A 13 4.63 -5.87 4.91
N ASP A 14 4.93 -6.54 6.02
CA ASP A 14 3.92 -6.93 7.01
C ASP A 14 3.35 -5.69 7.72
N ILE A 15 4.18 -4.70 8.08
CA ILE A 15 3.71 -3.40 8.60
C ILE A 15 2.87 -2.66 7.55
N ILE A 16 3.36 -2.57 6.31
CA ILE A 16 2.67 -1.91 5.19
C ILE A 16 1.28 -2.55 4.99
N THR A 17 1.23 -3.88 4.98
CA THR A 17 0.01 -4.68 4.83
C THR A 17 -0.97 -4.44 5.98
N ALA A 18 -0.50 -4.44 7.23
CA ALA A 18 -1.34 -4.22 8.40
C ALA A 18 -1.94 -2.80 8.48
N LYS A 19 -1.17 -1.80 8.07
CA LYS A 19 -1.67 -0.42 7.94
C LYS A 19 -2.74 -0.30 6.85
N MET A 20 -2.49 -0.87 5.67
CA MET A 20 -3.48 -0.87 4.58
C MET A 20 -4.76 -1.62 4.98
N PHE A 21 -4.64 -2.79 5.60
CA PHE A 21 -5.78 -3.55 6.10
C PHE A 21 -6.64 -2.72 7.07
N THR A 22 -5.99 -1.96 7.95
CA THR A 22 -6.70 -1.10 8.92
C THR A 22 -7.47 0.01 8.22
N GLU A 23 -6.92 0.66 7.19
CA GLU A 23 -7.67 1.68 6.43
C GLU A 23 -8.80 1.09 5.58
N LEU A 24 -8.63 -0.13 5.04
CA LEU A 24 -9.71 -0.87 4.38
C LEU A 24 -10.85 -1.11 5.36
N HIS A 25 -10.54 -1.70 6.52
CA HIS A 25 -11.53 -1.93 7.57
C HIS A 25 -12.30 -0.65 7.91
N LEU A 26 -11.60 0.43 8.27
CA LEU A 26 -12.21 1.68 8.70
C LEU A 26 -13.10 2.29 7.61
N SER A 27 -12.63 2.31 6.36
CA SER A 27 -13.37 2.94 5.28
C SER A 27 -14.61 2.14 4.89
N ILE A 28 -14.51 0.81 4.93
CA ILE A 28 -15.62 -0.10 4.61
C ILE A 28 -16.69 -0.06 5.71
N THR A 29 -16.31 -0.06 7.00
CA THR A 29 -17.30 0.02 8.10
C THR A 29 -17.90 1.41 8.24
N GLU A 30 -17.15 2.48 7.95
CA GLU A 30 -17.70 3.83 7.88
C GLU A 30 -18.75 3.97 6.77
N ALA A 31 -18.53 3.36 5.61
CA ALA A 31 -19.43 3.46 4.47
C ALA A 31 -20.70 2.59 4.60
N TYR A 32 -20.56 1.36 5.10
CA TYR A 32 -21.65 0.37 5.09
C TYR A 32 -22.13 -0.04 6.49
N GLY A 33 -21.61 0.60 7.54
CA GLY A 33 -21.91 0.28 8.94
C GLY A 33 -21.12 -0.91 9.48
N GLU A 34 -21.09 -1.06 10.80
CA GLU A 34 -20.31 -2.09 11.49
C GLU A 34 -20.71 -3.51 11.06
N ASP A 35 -22.00 -3.83 11.02
CA ASP A 35 -22.46 -5.20 10.74
C ASP A 35 -22.16 -5.65 9.30
N GLU A 36 -22.51 -4.82 8.30
CA GLU A 36 -22.35 -5.18 6.90
C GLU A 36 -20.90 -4.97 6.44
N GLY A 37 -20.27 -3.86 6.83
CA GLY A 37 -18.88 -3.57 6.52
C GLY A 37 -17.93 -4.66 7.04
N ARG A 38 -18.10 -5.10 8.30
CA ARG A 38 -17.28 -6.19 8.85
C ARG A 38 -17.50 -7.51 8.12
N LYS A 39 -18.73 -7.83 7.71
CA LYS A 39 -19.02 -9.05 6.93
C LYS A 39 -18.27 -9.05 5.60
N LEU A 40 -18.18 -7.90 4.92
CA LEU A 40 -17.46 -7.79 3.65
C LEU A 40 -15.96 -7.97 3.83
N VAL A 41 -15.37 -7.32 4.84
CA VAL A 41 -13.95 -7.49 5.18
C VAL A 41 -13.65 -8.94 5.57
N HIS A 42 -14.50 -9.54 6.40
CA HIS A 42 -14.33 -10.92 6.82
C HIS A 42 -14.38 -11.90 5.65
N LYS A 43 -15.38 -11.79 4.75
CA LYS A 43 -15.45 -12.60 3.52
C LYS A 43 -14.20 -12.46 2.65
N GLY A 44 -13.65 -11.25 2.55
CA GLY A 44 -12.39 -11.02 1.84
C GLY A 44 -11.21 -11.74 2.49
N LEU A 45 -11.12 -11.72 3.83
CA LEU A 45 -10.10 -12.46 4.57
C LEU A 45 -10.26 -13.98 4.49
N GLU A 46 -11.49 -14.50 4.48
CA GLU A 46 -11.75 -15.93 4.26
C GLU A 46 -11.29 -16.37 2.87
N ALA A 47 -11.63 -15.57 1.84
CA ALA A 47 -11.22 -15.81 0.46
C ALA A 47 -9.70 -15.75 0.30
N PHE A 48 -9.04 -14.79 0.96
CA PHE A 48 -7.58 -14.74 1.05
C PHE A 48 -7.02 -15.97 1.78
N GLY A 49 -7.42 -16.18 3.03
CA GLY A 49 -6.93 -17.23 3.91
C GLY A 49 -6.72 -16.70 5.33
N LEU A 50 -7.51 -17.19 6.28
CA LEU A 50 -7.43 -16.72 7.68
C LEU A 50 -6.06 -17.03 8.31
N ARG A 51 -5.43 -18.16 7.95
CA ARG A 51 -4.08 -18.47 8.42
C ARG A 51 -3.04 -17.51 7.83
N ASP A 52 -3.12 -17.21 6.53
CA ASP A 52 -2.23 -16.23 5.90
C ASP A 52 -2.36 -14.84 6.52
N ALA A 53 -3.60 -14.43 6.86
CA ALA A 53 -3.88 -13.18 7.56
C ALA A 53 -3.35 -13.20 9.01
N GLU A 54 -3.48 -14.32 9.72
CA GLU A 54 -2.91 -14.48 11.07
C GLU A 54 -1.39 -14.37 11.07
N THR A 55 -0.70 -14.97 10.09
CA THR A 55 0.76 -14.85 9.98
C THR A 55 1.19 -13.39 9.75
N MET A 56 0.48 -12.64 8.88
CA MET A 56 0.74 -11.21 8.68
C MET A 56 0.49 -10.40 9.97
N ALA A 57 -0.61 -10.68 10.66
CA ALA A 57 -0.96 -10.02 11.91
C ALA A 57 0.11 -10.25 12.99
N LYS A 58 0.58 -11.50 13.14
CA LYS A 58 1.65 -11.87 14.09
C LYS A 58 2.95 -11.13 13.79
N LYS A 59 3.38 -11.08 12.52
CA LYS A 59 4.60 -10.38 12.11
C LYS A 59 4.50 -8.87 12.34
N ALA A 60 3.40 -8.25 11.90
CA ALA A 60 3.16 -6.82 12.12
C ALA A 60 3.14 -6.46 13.62
N THR A 61 2.48 -7.29 14.45
CA THR A 61 2.47 -7.12 15.91
C THR A 61 3.87 -7.26 16.52
N ALA A 62 4.65 -8.26 16.07
CA ALA A 62 6.03 -8.45 16.53
C ALA A 62 6.95 -7.27 16.19
N GLU A 63 6.63 -6.54 15.12
CA GLU A 63 7.30 -5.30 14.73
C GLU A 63 6.70 -4.04 15.38
N GLY A 64 5.72 -4.18 16.28
CA GLY A 64 5.12 -3.09 17.05
C GLY A 64 4.00 -2.32 16.33
N GLN A 65 3.45 -2.86 15.24
CA GLN A 65 2.35 -2.23 14.51
C GLN A 65 0.98 -2.68 15.03
N ASN A 66 0.18 -1.73 15.54
CA ASN A 66 -1.23 -1.95 15.84
C ASN A 66 -2.06 -2.08 14.55
N HIS A 67 -3.08 -2.95 14.56
CA HIS A 67 -3.91 -3.22 13.38
C HIS A 67 -5.26 -3.86 13.72
N ALA A 68 -6.18 -3.85 12.76
CA ALA A 68 -7.52 -4.42 12.93
C ALA A 68 -7.63 -5.94 12.67
N PHE A 69 -6.57 -6.65 12.23
CA PHE A 69 -6.70 -8.07 11.81
C PHE A 69 -7.34 -8.97 12.89
N TYR A 70 -6.93 -8.84 14.15
CA TYR A 70 -7.46 -9.68 15.24
C TYR A 70 -8.93 -9.43 15.58
N GLU A 71 -9.55 -8.39 15.02
CA GLU A 71 -11.00 -8.23 15.11
C GLU A 71 -11.78 -9.22 14.23
N TYR A 72 -11.09 -9.84 13.27
CA TYR A 72 -11.66 -10.75 12.27
C TYR A 72 -11.17 -12.19 12.40
N LEU A 73 -10.20 -12.44 13.27
CA LEU A 73 -9.57 -13.73 13.44
C LEU A 73 -10.08 -14.40 14.73
N PRO A 74 -10.43 -15.70 14.69
CA PRO A 74 -10.72 -16.44 15.91
C PRO A 74 -9.45 -16.58 16.77
N GLN A 75 -9.63 -16.87 18.06
CA GLN A 75 -8.53 -17.13 19.01
C GLN A 75 -7.61 -18.27 18.55
N VAL A 76 -8.20 -19.28 17.89
CA VAL A 76 -7.48 -20.37 17.25
C VAL A 76 -7.87 -20.38 15.79
N VAL A 77 -6.93 -20.03 14.92
CA VAL A 77 -7.06 -20.24 13.48
C VAL A 77 -6.62 -21.67 13.18
N GLU A 78 -7.38 -22.41 12.39
CA GLU A 78 -7.05 -23.76 11.93
C GLU A 78 -6.49 -23.75 10.50
N GLY A 79 -5.89 -24.86 10.06
CA GLY A 79 -5.33 -25.01 8.71
C GLY A 79 -3.93 -24.41 8.53
N GLU A 80 -3.45 -24.44 7.28
CA GLU A 80 -2.12 -24.03 6.86
C GLU A 80 -2.16 -22.74 6.01
N GLU A 81 -1.02 -22.07 5.88
CA GLU A 81 -0.89 -20.90 5.00
C GLU A 81 -1.05 -21.33 3.53
N LYS A 82 -2.00 -20.73 2.81
CA LYS A 82 -2.22 -21.00 1.38
C LYS A 82 -1.10 -20.42 0.51
N TYR A 83 -0.46 -19.35 0.98
CA TYR A 83 0.48 -18.54 0.21
C TYR A 83 1.82 -18.37 0.91
N ALA A 84 2.25 -19.39 1.68
CA ALA A 84 3.54 -19.38 2.38
C ALA A 84 4.73 -19.13 1.45
N ASP A 85 4.66 -19.68 0.23
CA ASP A 85 5.75 -19.60 -0.77
C ASP A 85 5.75 -18.29 -1.58
N LEU A 86 4.72 -17.44 -1.42
CA LEU A 86 4.64 -16.18 -2.14
C LEU A 86 5.42 -15.06 -1.43
N THR A 87 5.90 -14.12 -2.22
CA THR A 87 6.53 -12.90 -1.68
C THR A 87 5.52 -12.11 -0.83
N THR A 88 6.02 -11.30 0.09
CA THR A 88 5.16 -10.44 0.92
C THR A 88 4.37 -9.42 0.09
N PHE A 89 4.92 -8.98 -1.04
CA PHE A 89 4.24 -8.16 -2.06
C PHE A 89 3.07 -8.89 -2.72
N ALA A 90 3.28 -10.14 -3.12
CA ALA A 90 2.23 -10.98 -3.69
C ALA A 90 1.11 -11.24 -2.67
N ARG A 91 1.47 -11.55 -1.41
CA ARG A 91 0.46 -11.76 -0.36
C ARG A 91 -0.33 -10.49 -0.04
N PHE A 92 0.32 -9.31 -0.01
CA PHE A 92 -0.38 -8.02 0.08
C PHE A 92 -1.41 -7.88 -1.04
N SER A 93 -0.98 -8.14 -2.29
CA SER A 93 -1.79 -7.99 -3.49
C SER A 93 -3.04 -8.86 -3.42
N LYS A 94 -2.86 -10.13 -3.05
CA LYS A 94 -3.96 -11.08 -2.86
C LYS A 94 -4.93 -10.61 -1.77
N MET A 95 -4.45 -10.22 -0.60
CA MET A 95 -5.30 -9.75 0.49
C MET A 95 -6.12 -8.52 0.07
N PHE A 96 -5.45 -7.51 -0.52
CA PHE A 96 -6.10 -6.30 -0.99
C PHE A 96 -7.18 -6.59 -2.05
N ALA A 97 -6.87 -7.42 -3.05
CA ALA A 97 -7.80 -7.75 -4.11
C ALA A 97 -9.01 -8.54 -3.61
N GLN A 98 -8.82 -9.50 -2.72
CA GLN A 98 -9.90 -10.32 -2.19
C GLN A 98 -10.90 -9.51 -1.35
N ILE A 99 -10.42 -8.54 -0.56
CA ILE A 99 -11.29 -7.62 0.19
C ILE A 99 -11.99 -6.65 -0.77
N SER A 100 -11.23 -6.02 -1.67
CA SER A 100 -11.77 -5.08 -2.65
C SER A 100 -12.86 -5.72 -3.51
N LYS A 101 -12.66 -6.99 -3.90
CA LYS A 101 -13.64 -7.79 -4.64
C LYS A 101 -15.00 -7.88 -3.96
N GLN A 102 -15.04 -8.14 -2.65
CA GLN A 102 -16.32 -8.27 -1.93
C GLN A 102 -17.12 -6.97 -1.95
N VAL A 103 -16.42 -5.83 -1.87
CA VAL A 103 -17.04 -4.50 -1.82
C VAL A 103 -17.47 -4.06 -3.21
N VAL A 104 -16.57 -4.15 -4.20
CA VAL A 104 -16.81 -3.70 -5.58
C VAL A 104 -17.85 -4.56 -6.28
N ASP A 105 -17.85 -5.88 -6.08
CA ASP A 105 -18.88 -6.72 -6.72
C ASP A 105 -20.28 -6.49 -6.14
N LYS A 106 -20.37 -5.97 -4.90
CA LYS A 106 -21.66 -5.73 -4.24
C LYS A 106 -22.20 -4.33 -4.51
N TYR A 107 -21.35 -3.32 -4.50
CA TYR A 107 -21.74 -1.90 -4.58
C TYR A 107 -21.22 -1.19 -5.83
N GLU A 108 -20.58 -1.93 -6.74
CA GLU A 108 -20.10 -1.43 -8.03
C GLU A 108 -19.24 -0.17 -7.86
N GLU A 109 -19.57 0.93 -8.55
CA GLU A 109 -18.83 2.20 -8.52
C GLU A 109 -18.71 2.79 -7.11
N GLU A 110 -19.78 2.74 -6.31
CA GLU A 110 -19.74 3.19 -4.91
C GLU A 110 -18.73 2.37 -4.09
N GLY A 111 -18.63 1.07 -4.40
CA GLY A 111 -17.65 0.17 -3.81
C GLY A 111 -16.22 0.52 -4.20
N GLU A 112 -15.99 0.84 -5.48
CA GLU A 112 -14.68 1.30 -5.95
C GLU A 112 -14.23 2.57 -5.22
N ASP A 113 -15.14 3.53 -5.02
CA ASP A 113 -14.85 4.79 -4.34
C ASP A 113 -14.49 4.60 -2.87
N VAL A 114 -15.13 3.64 -2.19
CA VAL A 114 -14.76 3.28 -0.81
C VAL A 114 -13.35 2.68 -0.76
N ILE A 115 -13.00 1.81 -1.71
CA ILE A 115 -11.65 1.23 -1.79
C ILE A 115 -10.62 2.31 -2.11
N ARG A 116 -10.87 3.18 -3.10
CA ARG A 116 -9.98 4.32 -3.42
C ARG A 116 -9.77 5.22 -2.21
N ARG A 117 -10.83 5.54 -1.45
CA ARG A 117 -10.73 6.34 -0.23
C ARG A 117 -9.85 5.69 0.84
N ALA A 118 -9.95 4.38 1.01
CA ALA A 118 -9.07 3.64 1.92
C ALA A 118 -7.59 3.78 1.50
N VAL A 119 -7.32 3.61 0.20
CA VAL A 119 -5.96 3.76 -0.36
C VAL A 119 -5.46 5.20 -0.23
N GLU A 120 -6.33 6.19 -0.43
CA GLU A 120 -5.97 7.61 -0.28
C GLU A 120 -5.57 7.93 1.17
N ARG A 121 -6.41 7.54 2.14
CA ARG A 121 -6.13 7.74 3.58
C ARG A 121 -4.82 7.07 3.98
N TYR A 122 -4.60 5.85 3.49
CA TYR A 122 -3.37 5.11 3.71
C TYR A 122 -2.15 5.82 3.09
N GLY A 123 -2.23 6.19 1.82
CA GLY A 123 -1.15 6.86 1.09
C GLY A 123 -0.77 8.18 1.72
N ARG A 124 -1.74 8.99 2.15
CA ARG A 124 -1.48 10.27 2.85
C ARG A 124 -0.71 10.06 4.15
N LYS A 125 -1.09 9.07 4.97
CA LYS A 125 -0.37 8.72 6.20
C LYS A 125 1.06 8.23 5.92
N ARG A 126 1.28 7.51 4.83
CA ARG A 126 2.63 7.13 4.38
C ARG A 126 3.46 8.35 4.00
N GLY A 127 2.91 9.24 3.18
CA GLY A 127 3.55 10.51 2.80
C GLY A 127 3.97 11.34 4.02
N GLU A 128 3.08 11.49 5.00
CA GLU A 128 3.38 12.16 6.28
C GLU A 128 4.54 11.47 7.02
N GLY A 129 4.60 10.13 7.00
CA GLY A 129 5.71 9.37 7.55
C GLY A 129 7.04 9.60 6.84
N ILE A 130 7.03 9.71 5.51
CA ILE A 130 8.21 10.04 4.70
C ILE A 130 8.69 11.47 5.00
N ALA A 131 7.75 12.42 5.16
CA ALA A 131 8.04 13.79 5.58
C ALA A 131 8.68 13.84 6.98
N GLN A 132 8.18 13.04 7.91
CA GLN A 132 8.78 12.91 9.24
C GLN A 132 10.20 12.34 9.17
N ARG A 133 10.44 11.31 8.33
CA ARG A 133 11.78 10.75 8.10
C ARG A 133 12.76 11.79 7.58
N ALA A 134 12.36 12.58 6.59
CA ALA A 134 13.18 13.67 6.05
C ALA A 134 13.51 14.71 7.14
N ARG A 135 12.51 15.16 7.89
CA ARG A 135 12.70 16.09 9.01
C ARG A 135 13.64 15.55 10.09
N SER A 136 13.52 14.27 10.45
CA SER A 136 14.42 13.62 11.42
C SER A 136 15.87 13.55 10.93
N ASN A 137 16.10 13.62 9.63
CA ASN A 137 17.41 13.68 9.00
C ASN A 137 17.89 15.12 8.74
N GLY A 138 17.18 16.15 9.21
CA GLY A 138 17.52 17.56 8.95
C GLY A 138 17.29 18.00 7.49
N LEU A 139 16.45 17.26 6.75
CA LEU A 139 16.18 17.48 5.33
C LEU A 139 14.81 18.14 5.12
N GLU A 140 14.72 18.98 4.09
CA GLU A 140 13.45 19.54 3.61
C GLU A 140 12.67 18.51 2.77
N ASN A 141 11.34 18.68 2.71
CA ASN A 141 10.44 17.79 1.96
C ASN A 141 10.36 18.17 0.47
N ASN A 142 11.49 18.22 -0.23
CA ASN A 142 11.56 18.51 -1.67
C ASN A 142 11.78 17.22 -2.49
N SER A 143 11.73 17.33 -3.82
CA SER A 143 11.92 16.20 -4.76
C SER A 143 13.21 15.42 -4.49
N ASP A 144 14.31 16.11 -4.16
CA ASP A 144 15.64 15.52 -3.97
C ASP A 144 15.73 14.62 -2.73
N ASN A 145 14.84 14.84 -1.76
CA ASN A 145 14.83 14.14 -0.48
C ASN A 145 13.72 13.10 -0.39
N TYR A 146 12.77 13.07 -1.33
CA TYR A 146 11.65 12.12 -1.32
C TYR A 146 12.12 10.67 -1.34
N LEU A 147 12.86 10.26 -2.37
CA LEU A 147 13.31 8.88 -2.54
C LEU A 147 14.32 8.44 -1.46
N LYS A 148 15.15 9.36 -0.95
CA LYS A 148 16.15 9.09 0.11
C LYS A 148 15.52 8.76 1.46
N ASN A 149 14.30 9.23 1.69
CA ASN A 149 13.56 9.04 2.94
C ASN A 149 12.34 8.13 2.77
N TYR A 150 12.24 7.45 1.63
CA TYR A 150 11.10 6.59 1.30
C TYR A 150 10.90 5.51 2.37
N ASP A 151 9.65 5.23 2.70
CA ASP A 151 9.27 4.44 3.87
C ASP A 151 9.29 2.92 3.62
N MET A 152 9.17 2.49 2.36
CA MET A 152 9.18 1.09 1.96
C MET A 152 10.49 0.73 1.25
N ALA A 153 11.05 -0.43 1.56
CA ALA A 153 12.26 -0.89 0.87
C ALA A 153 11.93 -1.11 -0.61
N ARG A 154 12.76 -0.56 -1.49
CA ARG A 154 12.77 -0.95 -2.90
C ARG A 154 13.55 -2.26 -2.99
N SER A 155 12.83 -3.37 -2.83
CA SER A 155 13.42 -4.70 -2.98
C SER A 155 13.92 -4.90 -4.40
N GLU A 156 14.88 -5.81 -4.58
CA GLU A 156 15.32 -6.34 -5.89
C GLU A 156 14.18 -6.95 -6.72
N LEU A 157 12.98 -7.11 -6.14
CA LEU A 157 11.77 -7.54 -6.83
C LEU A 157 11.14 -6.45 -7.71
N PHE A 158 11.65 -5.22 -7.71
CA PHE A 158 11.23 -4.18 -8.65
C PHE A 158 12.32 -3.96 -9.69
N GLU A 159 11.93 -3.80 -10.94
CA GLU A 159 12.82 -3.25 -11.98
C GLU A 159 12.42 -1.80 -12.22
N VAL A 160 13.34 -0.86 -11.94
CA VAL A 160 13.06 0.57 -11.99
C VAL A 160 14.23 1.37 -12.52
N ASP A 161 13.96 2.21 -13.51
CA ASP A 161 14.84 3.28 -13.95
C ASP A 161 14.44 4.58 -13.26
N THR A 162 15.42 5.34 -12.75
CA THR A 162 15.18 6.62 -12.07
C THR A 162 16.02 7.72 -12.69
N VAL A 163 15.37 8.81 -13.08
CA VAL A 163 15.99 10.01 -13.66
C VAL A 163 15.72 11.19 -12.73
N TYR A 164 16.78 11.88 -12.30
CA TYR A 164 16.67 13.09 -11.48
C TYR A 164 16.79 14.32 -12.37
N LYS A 165 15.85 15.27 -12.21
CA LYS A 165 15.85 16.58 -12.86
C LYS A 165 15.67 17.66 -11.80
N GLU A 166 15.80 18.93 -12.20
CA GLU A 166 15.56 20.04 -11.28
C GLU A 166 14.09 20.04 -10.81
N ASN A 167 13.86 19.94 -9.50
CA ASN A 167 12.54 19.89 -8.87
C ASN A 167 11.64 18.71 -9.27
N GLU A 168 12.21 17.67 -9.89
CA GLU A 168 11.47 16.52 -10.40
C GLU A 168 12.28 15.22 -10.26
N VAL A 169 11.59 14.12 -9.96
CA VAL A 169 12.13 12.77 -10.07
C VAL A 169 11.18 11.89 -10.88
N GLU A 170 11.71 11.32 -11.95
CA GLU A 170 10.98 10.44 -12.86
C GLU A 170 11.36 8.99 -12.57
N GLN A 171 10.37 8.10 -12.51
CA GLN A 171 10.57 6.67 -12.31
C GLN A 171 9.78 5.86 -13.34
N THR A 172 10.46 4.96 -14.04
CA THR A 172 9.83 3.99 -14.94
C THR A 172 10.03 2.60 -14.35
N PHE A 173 8.93 1.91 -14.04
CA PHE A 173 8.95 0.53 -13.55
C PHE A 173 8.56 -0.42 -14.67
N THR A 174 9.50 -1.22 -15.16
CA THR A 174 9.25 -2.29 -16.14
C THR A 174 8.72 -3.56 -15.47
N TYR A 175 8.92 -3.70 -14.16
CA TYR A 175 8.37 -4.80 -13.37
C TYR A 175 7.92 -4.33 -11.98
N CYS A 176 6.69 -4.70 -11.61
CA CYS A 176 6.08 -4.42 -10.31
C CYS A 176 5.45 -5.70 -9.74
N PRO A 177 5.90 -6.21 -8.57
CA PRO A 177 5.40 -7.45 -8.00
C PRO A 177 3.92 -7.35 -7.58
N PHE A 178 3.42 -6.14 -7.32
CA PHE A 178 1.99 -5.95 -7.05
C PHE A 178 1.15 -6.13 -8.31
N GLY A 179 1.51 -5.40 -9.37
CA GLY A 179 0.84 -5.46 -10.67
C GLY A 179 0.88 -6.85 -11.26
N GLN A 180 2.03 -7.50 -11.22
CA GLN A 180 2.19 -8.87 -11.73
C GLN A 180 1.26 -9.85 -11.00
N GLN A 181 1.23 -9.81 -9.66
CA GLN A 181 0.38 -10.73 -8.91
C GLN A 181 -1.11 -10.54 -9.20
N TRP A 182 -1.56 -9.30 -9.36
CA TRP A 182 -2.95 -9.02 -9.74
C TRP A 182 -3.27 -9.45 -11.18
N ALA A 183 -2.31 -9.36 -12.10
CA ALA A 183 -2.47 -9.88 -13.45
C ALA A 183 -2.56 -11.42 -13.45
N ASP A 184 -1.64 -12.09 -12.75
CA ASP A 184 -1.59 -13.56 -12.64
C ASP A 184 -2.88 -14.15 -12.05
N ASP A 185 -3.52 -13.41 -11.13
CA ASP A 185 -4.75 -13.84 -10.47
C ASP A 185 -6.05 -13.44 -11.21
N ASP A 186 -5.95 -12.76 -12.36
CA ASP A 186 -7.09 -12.11 -13.04
C ASP A 186 -7.86 -11.14 -12.11
N MET A 187 -7.13 -10.44 -11.25
CA MET A 187 -7.63 -9.50 -10.25
C MET A 187 -7.27 -8.05 -10.58
N GLY A 188 -6.78 -7.77 -11.79
CA GLY A 188 -6.35 -6.45 -12.24
C GLY A 188 -7.42 -5.37 -12.07
N LYS A 189 -8.71 -5.71 -12.26
CA LYS A 189 -9.82 -4.76 -12.07
C LYS A 189 -9.97 -4.24 -10.64
N TYR A 190 -9.56 -5.01 -9.63
CA TYR A 190 -9.55 -4.56 -8.23
C TYR A 190 -8.20 -3.96 -7.85
N GLY A 191 -7.10 -4.57 -8.32
CA GLY A 191 -5.74 -4.09 -8.05
C GLY A 191 -5.47 -2.67 -8.58
N ILE A 192 -6.03 -2.32 -9.74
CA ILE A 192 -5.85 -0.99 -10.34
C ILE A 192 -6.33 0.14 -9.44
N LEU A 193 -7.30 -0.10 -8.55
CA LEU A 193 -7.79 0.88 -7.58
C LEU A 193 -6.70 1.33 -6.61
N TYR A 194 -5.76 0.44 -6.28
CA TYR A 194 -4.58 0.79 -5.50
C TYR A 194 -3.62 1.65 -6.31
N CYS A 195 -3.23 1.18 -7.50
CA CYS A 195 -2.25 1.86 -8.35
C CYS A 195 -2.66 3.28 -8.75
N GLN A 196 -3.94 3.52 -9.00
CA GLN A 196 -4.46 4.83 -9.38
C GLN A 196 -4.33 5.88 -8.27
N VAL A 197 -4.29 5.45 -7.02
CA VAL A 197 -4.49 6.34 -5.87
C VAL A 197 -3.26 6.44 -4.97
N ILE A 198 -2.49 5.36 -4.83
CA ILE A 198 -1.45 5.27 -3.81
C ILE A 198 -0.38 6.35 -3.97
N ASP A 199 0.27 6.46 -5.12
CA ASP A 199 1.39 7.39 -5.33
C ASP A 199 0.97 8.86 -5.28
N PRO A 200 -0.15 9.29 -5.90
CA PRO A 200 -0.67 10.65 -5.71
C PRO A 200 -0.95 10.99 -4.25
N SER A 201 -1.47 10.02 -3.50
CA SER A 201 -1.79 10.22 -2.08
C SER A 201 -0.53 10.31 -1.22
N VAL A 202 0.49 9.50 -1.52
CA VAL A 202 1.81 9.57 -0.87
C VAL A 202 2.47 10.92 -1.15
N ALA A 203 2.47 11.37 -2.41
CA ALA A 203 3.06 12.66 -2.79
C ALA A 203 2.40 13.82 -2.03
N LYS A 204 1.06 13.86 -2.01
CA LYS A 204 0.27 14.87 -1.29
C LYS A 204 0.51 14.84 0.23
N GLY A 205 0.67 13.66 0.82
CA GLY A 205 1.00 13.53 2.24
C GLY A 205 2.43 13.95 2.58
N TYR A 206 3.36 13.81 1.63
CA TYR A 206 4.77 14.19 1.79
C TYR A 206 4.95 15.71 1.77
N ASN A 207 4.32 16.37 0.80
CA ASN A 207 4.33 17.82 0.66
C ASN A 207 3.12 18.27 -0.18
N GLU A 208 2.39 19.30 0.28
CA GLU A 208 1.19 19.81 -0.41
C GLU A 208 1.48 20.33 -1.83
N ASN A 209 2.72 20.76 -2.08
CA ASN A 209 3.19 21.21 -3.39
C ASN A 209 3.84 20.10 -4.20
N PHE A 210 3.89 18.86 -3.71
CA PHE A 210 4.48 17.74 -4.43
C PHE A 210 3.38 16.91 -5.08
N GLU A 211 3.43 16.81 -6.40
CA GLU A 211 2.46 16.06 -7.19
C GLU A 211 3.15 14.97 -8.01
N VAL A 212 2.35 14.02 -8.48
CA VAL A 212 2.83 12.97 -9.39
C VAL A 212 1.90 12.87 -10.58
N VAL A 213 2.49 12.79 -11.77
CA VAL A 213 1.81 12.32 -12.97
C VAL A 213 2.07 10.81 -13.06
N HIS A 214 0.99 10.02 -13.01
CA HIS A 214 1.02 8.56 -13.18
C HIS A 214 0.15 8.18 -14.38
N ASP A 215 0.78 8.12 -15.55
CA ASP A 215 0.12 8.04 -16.86
C ASP A 215 0.16 6.64 -17.49
N GLN A 216 1.01 5.74 -16.99
CA GLN A 216 1.10 4.34 -17.41
C GLN A 216 1.08 3.41 -16.22
N TYR A 217 0.50 2.22 -16.40
CA TYR A 217 0.26 1.19 -15.40
C TYR A 217 0.73 -0.17 -15.91
N VAL A 218 1.48 -0.92 -15.08
CA VAL A 218 1.86 -2.31 -15.43
C VAL A 218 0.65 -3.16 -15.82
N LEU A 219 -0.48 -2.97 -15.15
CA LEU A 219 -1.74 -3.69 -15.42
C LEU A 219 -2.41 -3.37 -16.77
N ARG A 220 -1.93 -2.36 -17.51
CA ARG A 220 -2.53 -1.92 -18.78
C ARG A 220 -1.49 -1.83 -19.89
N GLU A 221 -0.41 -1.08 -19.66
CA GLU A 221 0.64 -0.81 -20.65
C GLU A 221 1.86 -1.72 -20.48
N GLY A 222 1.93 -2.54 -19.42
CA GLY A 222 3.09 -3.39 -19.12
C GLY A 222 4.23 -2.66 -18.41
N GLN A 223 4.09 -1.37 -18.14
CA GLN A 223 5.01 -0.58 -17.31
C GLN A 223 4.27 0.50 -16.52
N CYS A 224 4.81 0.89 -15.37
CA CYS A 224 4.37 2.12 -14.69
C CYS A 224 5.34 3.26 -14.99
N HIS A 225 4.81 4.46 -15.21
CA HIS A 225 5.61 5.67 -15.37
C HIS A 225 5.11 6.76 -14.41
N PHE A 226 6.05 7.34 -13.68
CA PHE A 226 5.78 8.34 -12.65
C PHE A 226 6.67 9.56 -12.85
N GLN A 227 6.08 10.76 -12.83
CA GLN A 227 6.80 12.03 -12.77
C GLN A 227 6.42 12.75 -11.50
N PHE A 228 7.26 12.68 -10.48
CA PHE A 228 7.05 13.38 -9.22
C PHE A 228 7.68 14.77 -9.29
N GLN A 229 6.91 15.83 -9.11
CA GLN A 229 7.35 17.20 -9.31
C GLN A 229 6.88 18.15 -8.21
N MET A 230 7.72 19.14 -7.89
CA MET A 230 7.32 20.27 -7.04
C MET A 230 6.59 21.32 -7.88
N LYS A 231 5.39 21.71 -7.45
CA LYS A 231 4.66 22.86 -7.97
C LYS A 231 5.43 24.14 -7.70
N LYS A 232 5.44 25.02 -8.70
CA LYS A 232 6.01 26.37 -8.61
C LYS A 232 5.05 27.33 -7.92
#